data_AF-A0A392VFT0-F1
#
_entry.id   AF-A0A392VFT0-F1
#
_cell.length_a   1.000
_cell.length_b   1.000
_cell.length_c   1.000
_cell.angle_alpha   90.00
_cell.angle_beta   90.00
_cell.angle_gamma   90.00
#
_symmetry.space_group_name_H-M   'P 1'
#
loop_
_entity.id
_entity.type
_entity.pdbx_description
1 polymer ?
#
loop_
_entity_poly.entity_id
_entity_poly.type
_entity_poly.pdbx_seq_one_letter_code
_entity_poly.pdbx_strand_id
1 'polypeptide(L)' 'GDFELVPLGEDPSRGVKIVTRLPDLARKQRKGCLRENADLFAWSAADMPGLDPEVACHQLTIDPSASAVV' A
#
# COMPACT_ATOMS: atom_id res chain seq x y z
N GLY A 1 -2.74 -7.31 13.45
CA GLY A 1 -2.23 -6.17 14.24
C GLY A 1 -3.17 -5.00 14.05
N ASP A 2 -3.26 -4.07 15.02
CA ASP A 2 -4.19 -2.95 14.92
C ASP A 2 -3.63 -1.90 13.95
N PHE A 3 -4.21 -1.84 12.75
CA PHE A 3 -3.83 -0.90 11.70
C PHE A 3 -5.06 -0.16 11.17
N GLU A 4 -4.85 1.07 10.71
CA GLU A 4 -5.80 1.84 9.93
C GLU A 4 -5.30 1.95 8.48
N LEU A 5 -6.20 1.83 7.52
CA LEU A 5 -5.89 2.14 6.12
C LEU A 5 -5.99 3.66 5.92
N VAL A 6 -4.94 4.27 5.41
CA VAL A 6 -4.88 5.71 5.13
C VAL A 6 -4.72 5.92 3.63
N PRO A 7 -5.68 6.55 2.94
CA PRO A 7 -5.52 6.93 1.54
C PRO A 7 -4.50 8.07 1.42
N LEU A 8 -3.60 7.94 0.44
CA LEU A 8 -2.57 8.94 0.14
C LEU A 8 -2.88 9.81 -1.09
N GLY A 9 -4.02 9.58 -1.75
CA GLY A 9 -4.49 10.38 -2.89
C GLY A 9 -5.98 10.14 -3.18
N GLU A 10 -6.43 10.55 -4.37
CA GLU A 10 -7.82 10.33 -4.83
C GLU A 10 -8.08 8.87 -5.22
N ASP A 11 -7.05 8.17 -5.70
CA ASP A 11 -7.14 6.76 -6.07
C ASP A 11 -7.31 5.89 -4.82
N PRO A 12 -8.47 5.20 -4.65
CA PRO A 12 -8.74 4.38 -3.48
C PRO A 12 -7.82 3.15 -3.37
N SER A 13 -7.13 2.76 -4.45
CA SER A 13 -6.13 1.68 -4.44
C SER A 13 -4.81 2.11 -3.79
N ARG A 14 -4.54 3.42 -3.70
CA ARG A 14 -3.29 4.00 -3.19
C ARG A 14 -3.34 4.31 -1.69
N GLY A 15 -3.50 3.25 -0.91
CA GLY A 15 -3.60 3.30 0.56
C GLY A 15 -2.44 2.62 1.27
N VAL A 16 -2.06 3.14 2.45
CA VAL A 16 -1.04 2.53 3.32
C VAL A 16 -1.64 2.13 4.67
N LYS A 17 -1.20 0.99 5.21
CA LYS A 17 -1.59 0.55 6.56
C LYS A 17 -0.67 1.19 7.61
N ILE A 18 -1.27 1.91 8.56
CA ILE A 18 -0.57 2.59 9.65
C ILE A 18 -0.97 1.99 10.99
N VAL A 19 -0.01 1.73 11.87
CA VAL A 19 -0.29 1.17 13.20
C VAL A 19 -1.12 2.13 14.06
N THR A 20 -2.14 1.62 14.73
CA THR A 20 -3.08 2.44 15.53
C THR A 20 -2.63 2.73 16.95
N ARG A 21 -1.43 2.30 17.36
CA ARG A 21 -0.94 2.44 18.74
C ARG A 21 -0.01 3.65 18.96
N LEU A 22 0.00 4.62 18.04
CA LEU A 22 0.80 5.84 18.17
C LEU A 22 0.02 6.95 18.88
N PRO A 23 0.69 7.84 19.64
CA PRO A 23 0.10 9.08 20.12
C PRO A 23 -0.50 9.92 18.98
N ASP A 24 -1.58 10.65 19.24
CA ASP A 24 -2.34 11.34 18.20
C ASP A 24 -1.52 12.34 17.39
N LEU A 25 -0.61 13.06 18.04
CA LEU A 25 0.27 14.01 17.35
C LEU A 25 1.21 13.29 16.37
N ALA A 26 1.88 12.23 16.84
CA ALA A 26 2.77 11.42 16.02
C ALA A 26 2.02 10.76 14.86
N ARG A 27 0.79 10.30 15.11
CA ARG A 27 -0.11 9.78 14.06
C ARG A 27 -0.42 10.83 13.00
N LYS A 28 -0.83 12.03 13.42
CA LYS A 28 -1.16 13.13 12.50
C LYS A 28 0.05 13.53 11.66
N GLN A 29 1.21 13.71 12.29
CA GLN A 29 2.46 14.05 11.61
C GLN A 29 2.87 12.98 10.58
N ARG A 30 2.81 11.70 10.97
CA ARG A 30 3.09 10.60 10.05
C ARG A 30 2.11 10.56 8.86
N LYS A 31 0.81 10.75 9.11
CA LYS A 31 -0.20 10.81 8.04
C LYS A 31 0.07 11.96 7.06
N GLY A 32 0.45 13.14 7.57
CA GLY A 32 0.83 14.29 6.74
C GLY A 32 2.04 13.98 5.86
N CYS A 33 3.14 13.56 6.49
CA CYS A 33 4.37 13.18 5.79
C CYS A 33 4.15 12.13 4.69
N LEU A 34 3.36 11.08 4.97
CA LEU A 34 3.07 10.05 3.96
C LEU A 34 2.29 10.61 2.76
N ARG A 35 1.34 11.52 2.99
CA ARG A 35 0.56 12.16 1.91
C ARG A 35 1.41 13.12 1.07
N GLU A 36 2.28 13.88 1.71
CA GLU A 36 3.21 14.80 1.03
C GLU A 36 4.21 14.07 0.13
N ASN A 37 4.45 12.78 0.38
CA ASN A 37 5.40 11.94 -0.34
C ASN A 37 4.70 10.77 -1.07
N ALA A 38 3.42 10.92 -1.41
CA ALA A 38 2.62 9.86 -2.05
C ALA A 38 3.17 9.43 -3.43
N ASP A 39 3.87 10.32 -4.10
CA ASP A 39 4.56 10.13 -5.38
C ASP A 39 5.84 9.30 -5.27
N LEU A 40 6.43 9.20 -4.07
CA LEU A 40 7.63 8.37 -3.84
C LEU A 40 7.30 6.87 -3.72
N PHE A 41 6.03 6.50 -3.58
CA PHE A 41 5.60 5.12 -3.50
C PHE A 41 5.41 4.53 -4.90
N ALA A 42 5.94 3.33 -5.12
CA ALA A 42 5.53 2.48 -6.22
C ALA A 42 4.22 1.78 -5.84
N TRP A 43 3.13 2.12 -6.53
CA TRP A 43 1.80 1.57 -6.27
C TRP A 43 1.56 0.26 -7.04
N SER A 44 2.38 0.01 -8.05
CA SER A 44 2.44 -1.22 -8.82
C SER A 44 3.89 -1.53 -9.23
N ALA A 45 4.13 -2.73 -9.75
CA ALA A 45 5.42 -3.09 -10.33
C ALA A 45 5.83 -2.15 -11.49
N ALA A 46 4.85 -1.62 -12.23
CA ALA A 46 5.11 -0.70 -13.35
C ALA A 46 5.66 0.67 -12.90
N ASP A 47 5.45 1.04 -11.64
CA ASP A 47 5.96 2.29 -11.08
C ASP A 47 7.44 2.17 -10.64
N MET A 48 8.03 0.97 -10.67
CA MET A 48 9.41 0.72 -10.24
C MET A 48 10.40 0.80 -11.42
N PRO A 49 11.31 1.79 -11.45
CA PRO A 49 12.29 1.91 -12.53
C PRO A 49 13.27 0.73 -12.55
N GLY A 50 13.61 0.25 -13.75
CA GLY A 50 14.56 -0.85 -13.93
C GLY A 50 13.99 -2.25 -13.65
N LEU A 51 12.71 -2.35 -13.32
CA LEU A 51 11.98 -3.60 -13.15
C LEU A 51 11.07 -3.80 -14.38
N ASP A 52 11.26 -4.88 -15.11
CA ASP A 52 10.38 -5.25 -16.23
C ASP A 52 9.08 -5.86 -15.66
N PRO A 53 7.90 -5.25 -15.86
CA PRO A 53 6.64 -5.78 -15.36
C PRO A 53 6.30 -7.16 -15.93
N GLU A 54 6.75 -7.51 -17.14
CA GLU A 54 6.52 -8.85 -17.71
C GLU A 54 7.29 -9.93 -16.95
N VAL A 55 8.44 -9.56 -16.38
CA VAL A 55 9.27 -10.47 -15.57
C VAL A 55 8.85 -10.45 -14.11
N ALA A 56 8.39 -9.32 -13.57
CA ALA A 56 8.08 -9.20 -12.14
C ALA A 56 6.63 -9.56 -11.77
N CYS A 57 5.69 -9.41 -12.71
CA CYS A 57 4.29 -9.77 -12.49
C CYS A 57 4.04 -11.20 -12.98
N HIS A 58 3.43 -12.01 -12.11
CA HIS A 58 3.07 -13.38 -12.44
C HIS A 58 1.62 -13.67 -12.06
N GLN A 59 0.92 -14.41 -12.92
CA GLN A 59 -0.39 -14.95 -12.58
C GLN A 59 -0.20 -16.27 -11.84
N LEU A 60 -0.67 -16.32 -10.59
CA LEU A 60 -0.74 -17.57 -9.85
C LEU A 60 -1.96 -18.36 -10.34
N THR A 61 -1.78 -19.66 -10.56
CA THR A 61 -2.90 -20.59 -10.74
C THR A 61 -3.52 -20.84 -9.37
N ILE A 62 -4.49 -20.00 -9.00
CA ILE A 62 -5.21 -20.12 -7.73
C ILE A 62 -6.36 -21.12 -7.92
N ASP A 63 -6.46 -22.09 -7.03
CA ASP A 63 -7.60 -23.02 -6.96
C ASP A 63 -8.90 -22.19 -6.76
N PRO A 64 -9.93 -22.33 -7.61
CA PRO A 64 -11.19 -21.59 -7.45
C PRO A 64 -11.90 -21.84 -6.11
N SER A 65 -11.60 -22.94 -5.42
CA SER A 65 -12.13 -23.26 -4.09
C SER A 65 -11.35 -22.60 -2.95
N ALA A 66 -10.18 -22.02 -3.22
CA ALA A 66 -9.37 -21.33 -2.22
C ALA A 66 -10.01 -19.99 -1.84
N SER A 67 -9.92 -19.65 -0.55
CA SER A 67 -10.36 -18.38 0.00
C SER A 67 -9.18 -17.61 0.58
N ALA A 68 -9.31 -16.28 0.63
CA ALA A 68 -8.32 -15.43 1.28
C ALA A 68 -8.31 -15.71 2.79
N VAL A 69 -7.13 -15.97 3.34
CA VAL A 69 -6.92 -15.99 4.79
C VAL A 69 -6.67 -14.56 5.24
N VAL A 70 -7.55 -14.03 6.08
CA VAL A 70 -7.52 -12.64 6.60
C VAL A 70 -7.16 -12.63 8.08
#